data_AF-Q8GE22-F1
#
_entry.id   AF-Q8GE22-F1
#
_cell.length_a   1.000
_cell.length_b   1.000
_cell.length_c   1.000
_cell.angle_alpha   90.00
_cell.angle_beta   90.00
_cell.angle_gamma   90.00
#
_symmetry.space_group_name_H-M   'P 1'
#
loop_
_entity.id
_entity.type
_entity.pdbx_description
1 polymer ?
#
loop_
_entity_poly.entity_id
_entity_poly.type
_entity_poly.pdbx_seq_one_letter_code
_entity_poly.pdbx_strand_id
1 'polypeptide(L)'
;MNNETMQMERDFDFEIVMGLEVHVELHTKSKIFCGCTTEFGGDQNTHVCPVCLGLPGVLPVLNKQVVDYAMKAGLALNCEIAEFSKFDRKNYFYPDLPKAYQVSQYDLPIAKDGYLDIEVGGNPKRIGITRVHMEEDAGKLVHGGAANLAGAEYSMADYNRTGVPLIEIVSEPDIRSIEEAVAYLERLKAILEYTEVSDCKMEQGSLRCDANVSLRPLGSKRVWHEGRTEKYELLQSVTTGFGI
;
A
#
# COMPACT_ATOMS: atom_id res chain seq x y z
N MET A 1 40.48 -30.69 37.61
CA MET A 1 39.90 -31.16 36.32
C MET A 1 38.83 -30.18 35.95
N ASN A 2 39.19 -29.25 35.06
CA ASN A 2 38.28 -28.29 34.46
C ASN A 2 37.45 -28.99 33.39
N ASN A 3 36.16 -28.69 33.34
CA ASN A 3 35.29 -28.76 32.16
C ASN A 3 34.08 -27.89 32.55
N GLU A 4 34.22 -26.57 32.47
CA GLU A 4 33.77 -25.77 31.32
C GLU A 4 32.29 -26.03 31.00
N THR A 5 31.46 -25.39 31.81
CA THR A 5 30.11 -25.00 31.47
C THR A 5 30.19 -24.12 30.21
N MET A 6 29.93 -24.67 29.03
CA MET A 6 29.64 -23.88 27.83
C MET A 6 28.30 -23.17 28.01
N GLN A 7 28.29 -22.06 28.73
CA GLN A 7 27.29 -21.02 28.56
C GLN A 7 27.60 -20.31 27.25
N MET A 8 26.91 -20.71 26.18
CA MET A 8 26.80 -19.89 24.97
C MET A 8 25.53 -19.03 25.10
N GLU A 9 25.54 -18.10 26.06
CA GLU A 9 24.64 -16.94 26.01
C GLU A 9 25.15 -16.04 24.89
N ARG A 10 24.57 -16.16 23.70
CA ARG A 10 24.73 -15.12 22.68
C ARG A 10 23.57 -14.14 22.87
N ASP A 11 23.82 -13.11 23.67
CA ASP A 11 23.04 -11.87 23.67
C ASP A 11 23.18 -11.25 22.27
N PHE A 12 22.29 -11.62 21.37
CA PHE A 12 22.11 -10.90 20.13
C PHE A 12 21.09 -9.82 20.39
N ASP A 13 21.55 -8.57 20.55
CA ASP A 13 20.64 -7.44 20.42
C ASP A 13 20.16 -7.39 18.96
N PHE A 14 18.85 -7.31 18.75
CA PHE A 14 18.23 -7.23 17.44
C PHE A 14 17.79 -5.79 17.13
N GLU A 15 17.83 -5.41 15.85
CA GLU A 15 17.17 -4.21 15.35
C GLU A 15 15.98 -4.58 14.45
N ILE A 16 14.94 -3.75 14.53
CA ILE A 16 13.77 -3.80 13.67
C ILE A 16 14.12 -3.13 12.34
N VAL A 17 13.70 -3.71 11.22
CA VAL A 17 13.79 -3.14 9.88
C VAL A 17 12.40 -3.19 9.27
N MET A 18 11.83 -2.02 8.95
CA MET A 18 10.48 -1.91 8.42
C MET A 18 10.45 -1.13 7.10
N GLY A 19 9.65 -1.64 6.16
CA GLY A 19 9.20 -0.92 4.97
C GLY A 19 7.68 -0.89 4.94
N LEU A 20 7.10 0.22 4.48
CA LEU A 20 5.66 0.44 4.43
C LEU A 20 5.19 0.54 2.98
N GLU A 21 4.06 -0.10 2.71
CA GLU A 21 3.32 -0.03 1.45
C GLU A 21 2.00 0.67 1.71
N VAL A 22 1.87 1.90 1.22
CA VAL A 22 0.73 2.77 1.51
C VAL A 22 -0.12 2.96 0.27
N HIS A 23 -1.36 2.48 0.31
CA HIS A 23 -2.35 2.71 -0.75
C HIS A 23 -3.20 3.92 -0.40
N VAL A 24 -3.29 4.87 -1.33
CA VAL A 24 -4.01 6.13 -1.17
C VAL A 24 -5.08 6.25 -2.25
N GLU A 25 -6.34 6.37 -1.87
CA GLU A 25 -7.41 6.71 -2.83
C GLU A 25 -7.30 8.18 -3.25
N LEU A 26 -7.26 8.42 -4.56
CA LEU A 26 -7.19 9.78 -5.10
C LEU A 26 -8.57 10.44 -5.13
N HIS A 27 -8.64 11.69 -4.67
CA HIS A 27 -9.85 12.51 -4.62
C HIS A 27 -10.25 13.07 -5.99
N THR A 28 -10.49 12.16 -6.93
CA THR A 28 -11.00 12.46 -8.28
C THR A 28 -12.52 12.33 -8.31
N LYS A 29 -13.19 12.85 -9.34
CA LYS A 29 -14.65 12.71 -9.52
C LYS A 29 -15.06 11.43 -10.25
N SER A 30 -14.14 10.84 -11.00
CA SER A 30 -14.40 9.67 -11.83
C SER A 30 -13.31 8.63 -11.67
N LYS A 31 -13.68 7.37 -11.85
CA LYS A 31 -12.78 6.22 -11.78
C LYS A 31 -11.59 6.34 -12.73
N ILE A 32 -10.56 5.52 -12.50
CA ILE A 32 -9.28 5.63 -13.20
C ILE A 32 -9.37 5.29 -14.69
N PHE A 33 -10.30 4.38 -15.06
CA PHE A 33 -10.42 3.88 -16.43
C PHE A 33 -11.82 4.04 -17.05
N CYS A 34 -12.75 4.70 -16.35
CA CYS A 34 -14.10 4.97 -16.84
C CYS A 34 -14.73 6.21 -16.16
N GLY A 35 -15.88 6.67 -16.67
CA GLY A 35 -16.56 7.87 -16.17
C GLY A 35 -17.46 7.68 -14.95
N CYS A 36 -17.47 6.51 -14.32
CA CYS A 36 -18.28 6.28 -13.11
C CYS A 36 -17.78 7.12 -11.94
N THR A 37 -18.69 7.53 -11.06
CA THR A 37 -18.36 8.25 -9.83
C THR A 37 -17.48 7.43 -8.88
N THR A 38 -16.69 8.14 -8.08
CA THR A 38 -15.84 7.66 -6.98
C THR A 38 -16.44 7.98 -5.61
N GLU A 39 -17.65 8.55 -5.56
CA GLU A 39 -18.32 8.89 -4.31
C GLU A 39 -18.45 7.66 -3.39
N PHE A 40 -18.08 7.86 -2.11
CA PHE A 40 -18.21 6.86 -1.07
C PHE A 40 -19.68 6.60 -0.72
N GLY A 41 -20.03 5.34 -0.48
CA GLY A 41 -21.40 4.92 -0.18
C GLY A 41 -22.22 4.59 -1.43
N GLY A 42 -23.53 4.86 -1.37
CA GLY A 42 -24.49 4.48 -2.41
C GLY A 42 -25.04 3.05 -2.24
N ASP A 43 -26.10 2.75 -2.98
CA ASP A 43 -26.66 1.40 -3.05
C ASP A 43 -25.68 0.46 -3.78
N GLN A 44 -25.68 -0.82 -3.42
CA GLN A 44 -24.70 -1.77 -3.96
C GLN A 44 -24.78 -1.85 -5.49
N ASN A 45 -23.61 -1.86 -6.14
CA ASN A 45 -23.48 -1.97 -7.59
C ASN A 45 -24.25 -0.89 -8.40
N THR A 46 -24.31 0.34 -7.91
CA THR A 46 -24.90 1.48 -8.63
C THR A 46 -23.88 2.41 -9.28
N HIS A 47 -22.65 2.47 -8.75
CA HIS A 47 -21.54 3.27 -9.27
C HIS A 47 -20.70 2.45 -10.29
N VAL A 48 -21.37 1.78 -11.21
CA VAL A 48 -20.76 0.78 -12.10
C VAL A 48 -21.07 1.01 -13.58
N CYS A 49 -20.24 0.46 -14.45
CA CYS A 49 -20.44 0.42 -15.90
C CYS A 49 -19.76 -0.83 -16.49
N PRO A 50 -19.95 -1.13 -17.78
CA PRO A 50 -19.31 -2.28 -18.42
C PRO A 50 -17.78 -2.35 -18.23
N VAL A 51 -17.10 -1.20 -18.23
CA VAL A 51 -15.63 -1.14 -18.11
C VAL A 51 -15.16 -1.60 -16.73
N CYS A 52 -15.66 -1.00 -15.66
CA CYS A 52 -15.22 -1.37 -14.30
C CYS A 52 -15.77 -2.74 -13.86
N LEU A 53 -16.87 -3.21 -14.46
CA LEU A 53 -17.37 -4.58 -14.30
C LEU A 53 -16.61 -5.60 -15.15
N GLY A 54 -15.62 -5.20 -15.94
CA GLY A 54 -14.82 -6.12 -16.75
C GLY A 54 -15.63 -6.91 -17.79
N LEU A 55 -16.72 -6.34 -18.31
CA LEU A 55 -17.57 -7.05 -19.27
C LEU A 55 -16.83 -7.28 -20.61
N PRO A 56 -17.23 -8.31 -21.38
CA PRO A 56 -16.59 -8.58 -22.67
C PRO A 56 -16.64 -7.39 -23.63
N GLY A 57 -15.51 -7.10 -24.29
CA GLY A 57 -15.40 -6.08 -25.34
C GLY A 57 -15.10 -4.65 -24.86
N VAL A 58 -14.89 -4.43 -23.57
CA VAL A 58 -14.58 -3.11 -23.01
C VAL A 58 -13.09 -2.78 -23.08
N LEU A 59 -12.77 -1.48 -23.07
CA LEU A 59 -11.40 -0.96 -23.05
C LEU A 59 -11.25 0.13 -21.98
N PRO A 60 -10.11 0.18 -21.27
CA PRO A 60 -9.85 1.22 -20.27
C PRO A 60 -9.49 2.55 -20.94
N VAL A 61 -9.99 3.66 -20.40
CA VAL A 61 -9.60 5.03 -20.81
C VAL A 61 -9.09 5.77 -19.58
N LEU A 62 -7.78 6.05 -19.57
CA LEU A 62 -7.11 6.66 -18.42
C LEU A 62 -7.68 8.05 -18.09
N ASN A 63 -8.00 8.25 -16.82
CA ASN A 63 -8.40 9.54 -16.27
C ASN A 63 -7.18 10.47 -16.15
N LYS A 64 -7.21 11.61 -16.85
CA LYS A 64 -6.13 12.60 -16.81
C LYS A 64 -5.83 13.11 -15.40
N GLN A 65 -6.86 13.32 -14.57
CA GLN A 65 -6.69 13.86 -13.23
C GLN A 65 -5.89 12.92 -12.32
N VAL A 66 -5.98 11.60 -12.56
CA VAL A 66 -5.19 10.59 -11.84
C VAL A 66 -3.70 10.78 -12.09
N VAL A 67 -3.32 11.04 -13.35
CA VAL A 67 -1.92 11.32 -13.71
C VAL A 67 -1.44 12.62 -13.07
N ASP A 68 -2.25 13.68 -13.16
CA ASP A 68 -1.92 14.99 -12.57
C ASP A 68 -1.70 14.86 -11.04
N TYR A 69 -2.56 14.10 -10.35
CA TYR A 69 -2.47 13.89 -8.91
C TYR A 69 -1.29 12.99 -8.52
N ALA A 70 -1.03 11.93 -9.27
CA ALA A 70 0.11 11.06 -9.00
C ALA A 70 1.45 11.79 -9.19
N MET A 71 1.57 12.64 -10.22
CA MET A 71 2.74 13.51 -10.40
C MET A 71 2.86 14.53 -9.27
N LYS A 72 1.75 15.15 -8.85
CA LYS A 72 1.73 16.11 -7.73
C LYS A 72 2.19 15.45 -6.42
N ALA A 73 1.69 14.25 -6.13
CA ALA A 73 2.12 13.46 -4.98
C ALA A 73 3.60 13.09 -5.07
N GLY A 74 4.06 12.59 -6.21
CA GLY A 74 5.48 12.27 -6.44
C GLY A 74 6.41 13.47 -6.19
N LEU A 75 6.08 14.64 -6.73
CA LEU A 75 6.85 15.86 -6.51
C LEU A 75 6.86 16.29 -5.03
N ALA A 76 5.71 16.21 -4.36
CA ALA A 76 5.61 16.54 -2.93
C ALA A 76 6.39 15.57 -2.03
N LEU A 77 6.63 14.36 -2.52
CA LEU A 77 7.43 13.31 -1.89
C LEU A 77 8.88 13.29 -2.38
N ASN A 78 9.31 14.36 -3.06
CA ASN A 78 10.66 14.55 -3.58
C ASN A 78 11.12 13.46 -4.57
N CYS A 79 10.19 12.77 -5.22
CA CYS A 79 10.50 11.76 -6.23
C CYS A 79 10.93 12.38 -7.57
N GLU A 80 11.71 11.62 -8.34
CA GLU A 80 11.89 11.85 -9.77
C GLU A 80 10.64 11.41 -10.54
N ILE A 81 10.06 12.30 -11.35
CA ILE A 81 8.91 11.97 -12.19
C ILE A 81 9.39 11.38 -13.51
N ALA A 82 8.83 10.22 -13.88
CA ALA A 82 9.20 9.53 -15.10
C ALA A 82 8.72 10.27 -16.35
N GLU A 83 9.60 10.50 -17.32
CA GLU A 83 9.23 11.00 -18.65
C GLU A 83 8.42 9.97 -19.45
N PHE A 84 8.64 8.69 -19.17
CA PHE A 84 7.93 7.57 -19.75
C PHE A 84 7.50 6.59 -18.66
N SER A 85 6.21 6.27 -18.64
CA SER A 85 5.60 5.35 -17.70
C SER A 85 4.54 4.51 -18.42
N LYS A 86 4.32 3.28 -17.96
CA LYS A 86 3.33 2.36 -18.56
C LYS A 86 2.43 1.75 -17.51
N PHE A 87 1.28 1.24 -17.95
CA PHE A 87 0.41 0.40 -17.14
C PHE A 87 0.62 -1.07 -17.50
N ASP A 88 0.49 -1.91 -16.48
CA ASP A 88 0.69 -3.34 -16.50
C ASP A 88 -0.53 -4.06 -15.91
N ARG A 89 -0.67 -5.34 -16.22
CA ARG A 89 -1.74 -6.19 -15.67
C ARG A 89 -1.16 -7.10 -14.60
N LYS A 90 -1.54 -6.88 -13.35
CA LYS A 90 -1.28 -7.76 -12.20
C LYS A 90 -2.39 -8.81 -12.18
N ASN A 91 -2.10 -10.01 -12.70
CA ASN A 91 -3.10 -11.06 -12.91
C ASN A 91 -3.30 -11.90 -11.65
N TYR A 92 -4.52 -11.96 -11.13
CA TYR A 92 -4.93 -12.85 -10.04
C TYR A 92 -6.46 -12.99 -10.02
N PHE A 93 -6.95 -14.14 -9.52
CA PHE A 93 -8.37 -14.41 -9.43
C PHE A 93 -8.86 -14.10 -8.02
N TYR A 94 -9.77 -13.16 -7.90
CA TYR A 94 -10.50 -12.91 -6.65
C TYR A 94 -11.90 -12.34 -6.95
N PRO A 95 -12.95 -12.66 -6.17
CA PRO A 95 -14.33 -12.30 -6.54
C PRO A 95 -14.64 -10.81 -6.61
N ASP A 96 -13.87 -9.93 -5.97
CA ASP A 96 -14.04 -8.47 -6.07
C ASP A 96 -13.29 -7.84 -7.25
N LEU A 97 -12.56 -8.65 -8.02
CA LEU A 97 -11.75 -8.21 -9.16
C LEU A 97 -12.31 -8.81 -10.47
N PRO A 98 -13.30 -8.14 -11.09
CA PRO A 98 -14.09 -8.74 -12.16
C PRO A 98 -13.29 -9.01 -13.44
N LYS A 99 -12.14 -8.35 -13.64
CA LYS A 99 -11.28 -8.51 -14.81
C LYS A 99 -10.30 -9.69 -14.72
N ALA A 100 -10.17 -10.32 -13.55
CA ALA A 100 -9.09 -11.27 -13.21
C ALA A 100 -7.66 -10.71 -13.35
N TYR A 101 -7.56 -9.38 -13.44
CA TYR A 101 -6.32 -8.63 -13.30
C TYR A 101 -6.63 -7.22 -12.81
N GLN A 102 -5.70 -6.67 -12.04
CA GLN A 102 -5.67 -5.27 -11.64
C GLN A 102 -4.74 -4.53 -12.60
N VAL A 103 -5.20 -3.42 -13.16
CA VAL A 103 -4.33 -2.52 -13.93
C VAL A 103 -3.56 -1.64 -12.93
N SER A 104 -2.24 -1.80 -12.93
CA SER A 104 -1.29 -1.12 -12.04
C SER A 104 -0.05 -0.73 -12.84
N GLN A 105 1.09 -0.42 -12.21
CA GLN A 105 2.37 -0.23 -12.90
C GLN A 105 3.41 -1.13 -12.26
N TYR A 106 4.24 -1.82 -13.05
CA TYR A 106 5.27 -2.69 -12.50
C TYR A 106 6.65 -2.03 -12.57
N ASP A 107 7.40 -2.25 -13.63
CA ASP A 107 8.81 -1.82 -13.78
C ASP A 107 9.00 -0.33 -14.08
N LEU A 108 7.97 0.37 -14.58
CA LEU A 108 8.05 1.78 -14.98
C LEU A 108 6.98 2.62 -14.24
N PRO A 109 7.12 2.82 -12.93
CA PRO A 109 6.21 3.64 -12.14
C PRO A 109 6.29 5.12 -12.55
N ILE A 110 5.26 5.90 -12.21
CA ILE A 110 5.21 7.33 -12.54
C ILE A 110 6.21 8.18 -11.74
N ALA A 111 6.56 7.76 -10.52
CA ALA A 111 7.58 8.42 -9.71
C ALA A 111 8.44 7.40 -8.94
N LYS A 112 9.71 7.74 -8.70
CA LYS A 112 10.68 6.89 -7.98
C LYS A 112 11.74 7.71 -7.25
N ASP A 113 12.55 7.03 -6.45
CA ASP A 113 13.76 7.59 -5.84
C ASP A 113 13.52 8.87 -5.02
N GLY A 114 12.40 8.88 -4.27
CA GLY A 114 12.00 10.00 -3.42
C GLY A 114 12.44 9.84 -1.96
N TYR A 115 11.95 10.74 -1.11
CA TYR A 115 12.19 10.65 0.33
C TYR A 115 11.20 11.48 1.15
N LEU A 116 11.06 11.11 2.42
CA LEU A 116 10.29 11.82 3.43
C LEU A 116 11.15 12.07 4.68
N ASP A 117 11.20 13.33 5.11
CA ASP A 117 11.85 13.70 6.37
C ASP A 117 10.82 13.63 7.52
N ILE A 118 11.14 12.84 8.55
CA ILE A 118 10.36 12.64 9.78
C ILE A 118 11.14 13.14 10.99
N GLU A 119 10.45 13.36 12.10
CA GLU A 119 11.07 13.75 13.37
C GLU A 119 10.55 12.86 14.49
N VAL A 120 11.45 12.23 15.25
CA VAL A 120 11.12 11.42 16.42
C VAL A 120 11.98 11.87 17.60
N GLY A 121 11.35 12.34 18.66
CA GLY A 121 12.04 12.82 19.86
C GLY A 121 13.04 13.97 19.60
N GLY A 122 12.75 14.84 18.64
CA GLY A 122 13.63 15.96 18.25
C GLY A 122 14.77 15.59 17.29
N ASN A 123 14.87 14.32 16.87
CA ASN A 123 15.88 13.87 15.93
C ASN A 123 15.27 13.74 14.52
N PRO A 124 15.78 14.51 13.54
CA PRO A 124 15.33 14.36 12.16
C PRO A 124 15.89 13.08 11.56
N LYS A 125 15.08 12.39 10.77
CA LYS A 125 15.48 11.21 10.00
C LYS A 125 14.83 11.24 8.62
N ARG A 126 15.59 10.84 7.62
CA ARG A 126 15.10 10.66 6.25
C ARG A 126 14.75 9.20 6.00
N ILE A 127 13.56 8.97 5.45
CA ILE A 127 13.08 7.66 4.99
C ILE A 127 12.97 7.72 3.46
N GLY A 128 13.65 6.81 2.76
CA GLY A 128 13.56 6.72 1.31
C GLY A 128 12.16 6.31 0.83
N ILE A 129 11.78 6.76 -0.36
CA ILE A 129 10.60 6.30 -1.08
C ILE A 129 11.09 5.63 -2.35
N THR A 130 10.93 4.31 -2.43
CA THR A 130 11.35 3.52 -3.59
C THR A 130 10.56 3.94 -4.82
N ARG A 131 9.23 4.07 -4.70
CA ARG A 131 8.32 4.32 -5.83
C ARG A 131 6.96 4.85 -5.39
N VAL A 132 6.33 5.56 -6.32
CA VAL A 132 4.90 5.91 -6.32
C VAL A 132 4.33 5.46 -7.66
N HIS A 133 3.25 4.69 -7.64
CA HIS A 133 2.65 4.20 -8.88
C HIS A 133 1.12 4.22 -8.85
N MET A 134 0.52 4.36 -10.02
CA MET A 134 -0.93 4.43 -10.19
C MET A 134 -1.54 3.04 -10.35
N GLU A 135 -2.68 2.80 -9.72
CA GLU A 135 -3.45 1.59 -9.93
C GLU A 135 -4.95 1.79 -9.73
N GLU A 136 -5.72 0.77 -10.06
CA GLU A 136 -7.15 0.73 -9.76
C GLU A 136 -7.44 -0.10 -8.52
N ASP A 137 -8.42 0.32 -7.71
CA ASP A 137 -8.86 -0.49 -6.57
C ASP A 137 -9.76 -1.66 -6.99
N ALA A 138 -9.79 -2.67 -6.14
CA ALA A 138 -10.74 -3.78 -6.22
C ALA A 138 -12.11 -3.39 -5.61
N GLY A 139 -13.10 -4.24 -5.84
CA GLY A 139 -14.41 -4.12 -5.19
C GLY A 139 -14.37 -4.39 -3.69
N LYS A 140 -15.54 -4.56 -3.09
CA LYS A 140 -15.70 -4.94 -1.69
C LYS A 140 -16.44 -6.27 -1.61
N LEU A 141 -15.95 -7.18 -0.78
CA LEU A 141 -16.67 -8.38 -0.37
C LEU A 141 -17.27 -8.19 1.02
N VAL A 142 -18.53 -8.56 1.15
CA VAL A 142 -19.22 -8.67 2.44
C VAL A 142 -19.58 -10.12 2.66
N HIS A 143 -18.99 -10.72 3.70
CA HIS A 143 -19.18 -12.11 4.06
C HIS A 143 -20.36 -12.25 5.01
N GLY A 144 -21.22 -13.23 4.79
CA GLY A 144 -22.45 -13.44 5.55
C GLY A 144 -22.68 -14.90 5.93
N GLY A 145 -23.66 -15.14 6.80
CA GLY A 145 -24.05 -16.48 7.24
C GLY A 145 -23.38 -16.95 8.55
N ALA A 146 -22.49 -16.15 9.15
CA ALA A 146 -21.90 -16.46 10.46
C ALA A 146 -21.56 -15.20 11.27
N ALA A 147 -21.21 -15.41 12.54
CA ALA A 147 -20.80 -14.35 13.47
C ALA A 147 -19.39 -13.79 13.19
N ASN A 148 -18.56 -14.53 12.45
CA ASN A 148 -17.21 -14.12 12.08
C ASN A 148 -16.84 -14.62 10.68
N LEU A 149 -15.72 -14.13 10.16
CA LEU A 149 -15.22 -14.46 8.83
C LEU A 149 -14.96 -15.96 8.64
N ALA A 150 -14.47 -16.63 9.69
CA ALA A 150 -14.06 -18.04 9.65
C ALA A 150 -15.21 -19.03 9.43
N GLY A 151 -16.48 -18.61 9.60
CA GLY A 151 -17.67 -19.44 9.39
C GLY A 151 -18.57 -18.97 8.26
N ALA A 152 -18.18 -17.96 7.47
CA ALA A 152 -19.05 -17.37 6.46
C ALA A 152 -19.47 -18.40 5.40
N GLU A 153 -20.78 -18.46 5.13
CA GLU A 153 -21.37 -19.41 4.18
C GLU A 153 -21.41 -18.87 2.75
N TYR A 154 -21.45 -17.54 2.62
CA TYR A 154 -21.49 -16.87 1.33
C TYR A 154 -20.79 -15.50 1.39
N SER A 155 -20.50 -14.97 0.21
CA SER A 155 -19.90 -13.64 0.02
C SER A 155 -20.69 -12.86 -1.01
N MET A 156 -20.99 -11.60 -0.71
CA MET A 156 -21.66 -10.66 -1.61
C MET A 156 -20.63 -9.68 -2.15
N ALA A 157 -20.58 -9.51 -3.47
CA ALA A 157 -19.66 -8.58 -4.12
C ALA A 157 -20.36 -7.25 -4.44
N ASP A 158 -19.74 -6.15 -4.02
CA ASP A 158 -20.10 -4.79 -4.41
C ASP A 158 -18.94 -4.15 -5.19
N TYR A 159 -19.19 -3.85 -6.46
CA TYR A 159 -18.22 -3.30 -7.40
C TYR A 159 -18.26 -1.77 -7.48
N ASN A 160 -18.97 -1.08 -6.58
CA ASN A 160 -18.96 0.38 -6.50
C ASN A 160 -17.52 0.93 -6.38
N ARG A 161 -16.66 0.26 -5.61
CA ARG A 161 -15.25 0.66 -5.45
C ARG A 161 -14.32 0.21 -6.58
N THR A 162 -14.69 -0.80 -7.36
CA THR A 162 -13.82 -1.31 -8.43
C THR A 162 -13.51 -0.21 -9.44
N GLY A 163 -12.23 0.08 -9.67
CA GLY A 163 -11.80 1.15 -10.57
C GLY A 163 -11.61 2.52 -9.90
N VAL A 164 -11.84 2.65 -8.58
CA VAL A 164 -11.45 3.87 -7.85
C VAL A 164 -9.93 4.05 -7.98
N PRO A 165 -9.41 5.26 -8.31
CA PRO A 165 -7.98 5.42 -8.53
C PRO A 165 -7.20 5.39 -7.23
N LEU A 166 -6.10 4.65 -7.23
CA LEU A 166 -5.12 4.61 -6.16
C LEU A 166 -3.76 5.12 -6.63
N ILE A 167 -2.98 5.64 -5.69
CA ILE A 167 -1.52 5.56 -5.76
C ILE A 167 -1.01 4.63 -4.66
N GLU A 168 -0.07 3.76 -5.00
CA GLU A 168 0.67 2.95 -4.04
C GLU A 168 2.07 3.56 -3.85
N ILE A 169 2.40 3.86 -2.60
CA ILE A 169 3.64 4.51 -2.16
C ILE A 169 4.43 3.48 -1.35
N VAL A 170 5.59 3.08 -1.86
CA VAL A 170 6.45 2.08 -1.21
C VAL A 170 7.67 2.76 -0.63
N SER A 171 7.88 2.63 0.67
CA SER A 171 9.07 3.13 1.35
C SER A 171 10.26 2.19 1.18
N GLU A 172 11.46 2.74 1.25
CA GLU A 172 12.64 1.95 1.55
C GLU A 172 12.52 1.34 2.95
N PRO A 173 13.22 0.22 3.24
CA PRO A 173 13.22 -0.40 4.56
C PRO A 173 14.14 0.38 5.53
N ASP A 174 13.89 1.67 5.73
CA ASP A 174 14.70 2.60 6.54
C ASP A 174 14.15 2.79 7.97
N ILE A 175 12.91 2.37 8.22
CA ILE A 175 12.22 2.54 9.49
C ILE A 175 12.75 1.50 10.49
N ARG A 176 13.05 1.94 11.73
CA ARG A 176 13.71 1.16 12.80
C ARG A 176 12.91 1.09 14.09
N SER A 177 11.80 1.82 14.21
CA SER A 177 10.92 1.76 15.37
C SER A 177 9.47 2.04 15.00
N ILE A 178 8.54 1.74 15.92
CA ILE A 178 7.10 1.98 15.72
C ILE A 178 6.84 3.50 15.68
N GLU A 179 7.55 4.27 16.50
CA GLU A 179 7.44 5.73 16.56
C GLU A 179 7.84 6.36 15.21
N GLU A 180 8.89 5.83 14.57
CA GLU A 180 9.27 6.26 13.22
C GLU A 180 8.22 5.89 12.16
N ALA A 181 7.58 4.72 12.27
CA ALA A 181 6.51 4.31 11.36
C ALA A 181 5.28 5.23 11.47
N VAL A 182 4.88 5.56 12.70
CA VAL A 182 3.79 6.50 12.98
C VAL A 182 4.14 7.89 12.45
N ALA A 183 5.33 8.41 12.77
CA ALA A 183 5.78 9.71 12.28
C ALA A 183 5.85 9.78 10.74
N TYR A 184 6.24 8.68 10.08
CA TYR A 184 6.19 8.57 8.62
C TYR A 184 4.77 8.65 8.07
N LEU A 185 3.83 7.87 8.62
CA LEU A 185 2.44 7.87 8.17
C LEU A 185 1.73 9.20 8.42
N GLU A 186 1.93 9.82 9.59
CA GLU A 186 1.40 11.15 9.92
C GLU A 186 1.94 12.21 8.95
N ARG A 187 3.25 12.19 8.68
CA ARG A 187 3.87 13.15 7.76
C ARG A 187 3.39 12.94 6.33
N LEU A 188 3.29 11.69 5.88
CA LEU A 188 2.79 11.33 4.56
C LEU A 188 1.34 11.80 4.38
N LYS A 189 0.47 11.47 5.35
CA LYS A 189 -0.93 11.93 5.39
C LYS A 189 -1.02 13.44 5.28
N ALA A 190 -0.28 14.18 6.11
CA ALA A 190 -0.30 15.64 6.10
C ALA A 190 0.09 16.24 4.74
N ILE A 191 1.07 15.64 4.03
CA ILE A 191 1.47 16.11 2.70
C ILE A 191 0.38 15.81 1.66
N LEU A 192 -0.21 14.62 1.69
CA LEU A 192 -1.25 14.21 0.74
C LEU A 192 -2.53 15.06 0.91
N GLU A 193 -2.92 15.34 2.15
CA GLU A 193 -4.02 16.27 2.45
C GLU A 193 -3.68 17.70 2.00
N TYR A 194 -2.48 18.19 2.29
CA TYR A 194 -2.05 19.54 1.90
C TYR A 194 -1.96 19.73 0.39
N THR A 195 -1.61 18.67 -0.34
CA THR A 195 -1.62 18.67 -1.80
C THR A 195 -3.01 18.43 -2.38
N GLU A 196 -4.02 18.16 -1.56
CA GLU A 196 -5.42 17.94 -1.96
C GLU A 196 -5.59 16.79 -2.96
N VAL A 197 -4.63 15.86 -3.02
CA VAL A 197 -4.71 14.70 -3.92
C VAL A 197 -5.58 13.59 -3.34
N SER A 198 -5.76 13.57 -2.02
CA SER A 198 -6.58 12.60 -1.26
C SER A 198 -7.14 13.28 -0.02
N ASP A 199 -8.24 12.74 0.54
CA ASP A 199 -8.76 13.14 1.84
C ASP A 199 -8.21 12.28 3.00
N CYS A 200 -7.45 11.22 2.70
CA CYS A 200 -6.71 10.36 3.63
C CYS A 200 -7.47 9.90 4.90
N LYS A 201 -8.79 9.71 4.78
CA LYS A 201 -9.67 9.17 5.81
C LYS A 201 -9.53 7.66 5.92
N MET A 202 -8.77 7.24 6.93
CA MET A 202 -8.55 5.83 7.22
C MET A 202 -9.86 5.09 7.57
N GLU A 203 -10.80 5.76 8.22
CA GLU A 203 -12.12 5.21 8.57
C GLU A 203 -13.01 4.93 7.34
N GLN A 204 -12.73 5.60 6.22
CA GLN A 204 -13.40 5.38 4.93
C GLN A 204 -12.58 4.48 3.99
N GLY A 205 -11.36 4.13 4.40
CA GLY A 205 -10.44 3.29 3.62
C GLY A 205 -9.63 4.04 2.56
N SER A 206 -9.66 5.38 2.54
CA SER A 206 -8.93 6.18 1.55
C SER A 206 -7.43 6.28 1.81
N LEU A 207 -6.96 5.76 2.95
CA LEU A 207 -5.57 5.49 3.25
C LEU A 207 -5.45 4.09 3.90
N ARG A 208 -4.66 3.21 3.30
CA ARG A 208 -4.36 1.85 3.80
C ARG A 208 -2.85 1.67 3.86
N CYS A 209 -2.36 0.92 4.85
CA CYS A 209 -0.94 0.66 5.01
C CYS A 209 -0.72 -0.82 5.34
N ASP A 210 0.19 -1.44 4.59
CA ASP A 210 0.76 -2.76 4.89
C ASP A 210 2.20 -2.58 5.36
N ALA A 211 2.55 -3.24 6.46
CA ALA A 211 3.89 -3.16 7.04
C ALA A 211 4.67 -4.46 6.80
N ASN A 212 5.85 -4.33 6.20
CA ASN A 212 6.82 -5.40 6.05
C ASN A 212 7.87 -5.25 7.15
N VAL A 213 7.94 -6.21 8.09
CA VAL A 213 8.79 -6.13 9.28
C VAL A 213 9.79 -7.29 9.30
N SER A 214 11.06 -6.98 9.56
CA SER A 214 12.13 -7.96 9.75
C SER A 214 12.95 -7.63 10.98
N LEU A 215 13.50 -8.66 11.64
CA LEU A 215 14.47 -8.52 12.72
C LEU A 215 15.84 -8.96 12.22
N ARG A 216 16.88 -8.19 12.53
CA ARG A 216 18.27 -8.61 12.25
C ARG A 216 19.19 -8.31 13.43
N PRO A 217 20.25 -9.11 13.65
CA PRO A 217 21.25 -8.80 14.67
C PRO A 217 21.87 -7.43 14.41
N LEU A 218 22.06 -6.64 15.48
CA LEU A 218 22.65 -5.31 15.41
C LEU A 218 24.01 -5.33 14.70
N GLY A 219 24.20 -4.38 13.78
CA GLY A 219 25.41 -4.25 12.95
C GLY A 219 25.48 -5.20 11.75
N SER A 220 24.50 -6.12 11.60
CA SER A 220 24.39 -6.93 10.39
C SER A 220 23.91 -6.09 9.20
N LYS A 221 24.61 -6.19 8.07
CA LYS A 221 24.15 -5.61 6.79
C LYS A 221 23.17 -6.52 6.04
N ARG A 222 22.93 -7.75 6.51
CA ARG A 222 22.00 -8.68 5.86
C ARG A 222 20.58 -8.31 6.26
N VAL A 223 19.76 -7.99 5.26
CA VAL A 223 18.29 -7.95 5.38
C VAL A 223 17.79 -9.36 5.07
N TRP A 224 16.96 -9.91 5.95
CA TRP A 224 16.38 -11.24 5.73
C TRP A 224 15.20 -11.09 4.77
N HIS A 225 15.37 -11.59 3.54
CA HIS A 225 14.31 -11.71 2.57
C HIS A 225 13.77 -13.14 2.59
N GLU A 226 12.45 -13.25 2.44
CA GLU A 226 11.72 -14.50 2.31
C GLU A 226 12.39 -15.42 1.26
N GLY A 227 12.73 -16.66 1.65
CA GLY A 227 13.01 -17.72 0.68
C GLY A 227 14.21 -18.65 0.90
N ARG A 228 15.19 -18.43 1.80
CA ARG A 228 16.22 -19.46 2.08
C ARG A 228 16.99 -19.29 3.41
N THR A 229 16.83 -20.35 4.22
CA THR A 229 17.73 -20.97 5.23
C THR A 229 17.92 -20.36 6.63
N GLU A 230 17.39 -21.17 7.57
CA GLU A 230 17.76 -21.43 8.96
C GLU A 230 17.22 -20.49 10.05
N LYS A 231 16.04 -20.91 10.55
CA LYS A 231 15.47 -20.70 11.88
C LYS A 231 15.69 -19.29 12.45
N TYR A 232 14.79 -18.35 12.18
CA TYR A 232 14.13 -17.44 13.14
C TYR A 232 12.98 -16.76 12.37
N GLU A 233 11.82 -16.61 13.01
CA GLU A 233 10.53 -16.32 12.36
C GLU A 233 10.49 -14.95 11.66
N LEU A 234 10.12 -14.93 10.38
CA LEU A 234 9.51 -13.75 9.76
C LEU A 234 8.12 -13.58 10.40
N LEU A 235 7.91 -12.46 11.10
CA LEU A 235 6.55 -12.02 11.41
C LEU A 235 5.95 -11.52 10.09
N GLN A 236 4.90 -12.21 9.65
CA GLN A 236 4.15 -11.94 8.42
C GLN A 236 3.76 -10.46 8.30
N SER A 237 3.54 -10.01 7.06
CA SER A 237 2.87 -8.75 6.71
C SER A 237 1.68 -8.49 7.66
N VAL A 238 1.79 -7.49 8.52
CA VAL A 238 0.69 -7.07 9.37
C VAL A 238 0.01 -5.90 8.67
N THR A 239 -1.12 -6.16 8.03
CA THR A 239 -2.10 -5.12 7.67
C THR A 239 -2.79 -4.68 8.96
N THR A 240 -2.09 -3.93 9.81
CA THR A 240 -2.75 -3.20 10.88
C THR A 240 -3.27 -1.91 10.28
N GLY A 241 -4.60 -1.75 10.25
CA GLY A 241 -5.18 -0.43 10.16
C GLY A 241 -4.67 0.38 11.35
N PHE A 242 -3.63 1.18 11.13
CA PHE A 242 -3.17 2.15 12.11
C PHE A 242 -4.31 3.16 12.28
N GLY A 243 -5.09 3.05 13.34
CA GLY A 243 -5.97 4.15 13.72
C GLY A 243 -5.08 5.29 14.24
N ILE A 244 -4.76 6.25 13.37
CA ILE A 244 -4.17 7.54 13.75
C ILE A 244 -5.29 8.56 13.89
#